data_AF-A0A351E767-F1
#
_entry.id   AF-A0A351E767-F1
#
_cell.length_a   1.000
_cell.length_b   1.000
_cell.length_c   1.000
_cell.angle_alpha   90.00
_cell.angle_beta   90.00
_cell.angle_gamma   90.00
#
_symmetry.space_group_name_H-M   'P 1'
#
loop_
_entity.id
_entity.type
_entity.pdbx_description
1 polymer ?
#
loop_
_entity_poly.entity_id
_entity_poly.type
_entity_poly.pdbx_seq_one_letter_code
_entity_poly.pdbx_strand_id
1 'polypeptide(L)'
;PFKNELEKLREKFSKPISDTLIKTAKQQYGGELRKSTQKQLEHKIQAATNQIVNKEYGSYTIKNNQLANERRQMMEEAQRNGASMSEITKLDEEYIQKRQAGYEEMVSRIRETLYSEETIKEAAETIVQTVETEKLNNQKESIENNVRDHLRGFSRTIPAFLMAYGDEQTTLANFDSLVPADVFWEVTVNPQTGEGVTLDQFRLLRDGGDYYQKDENGQEIRGEAHKKHFDGHLFDEVVFNDAVQEFMKKRSELADYFDGKNQKDIFDYIPPQKTNQIFTPKRVVKNMVDRLGKENPGCFDNPDYTFADLYMKSGLYITEIVTRLFQSKRMKRLFPDDQERLNHIFANQVYGCAPTEIIYRICLRYILGFSDEIKIEKNNIKLCDTLEYAKEGLMDEKLREIFNVSK
;
A
#
# COMPACT_ATOMS: atom_id res chain seq x y z
N PRO A 1 35.63 23.34 16.78
CA PRO A 1 36.50 24.08 15.83
C PRO A 1 36.66 23.39 14.46
N PHE A 2 37.05 22.10 14.41
CA PHE A 2 37.37 21.38 13.17
C PHE A 2 36.20 21.13 12.20
N LYS A 3 34.97 20.92 12.69
CA LYS A 3 33.78 20.76 11.80
C LYS A 3 33.46 22.04 11.01
N ASN A 4 33.69 23.20 11.63
CA ASN A 4 33.33 24.51 11.08
C ASN A 4 34.28 24.93 9.94
N GLU A 5 35.51 24.41 9.90
CA GLU A 5 36.48 24.72 8.85
C GLU A 5 36.24 23.88 7.59
N LEU A 6 35.98 22.57 7.74
CA LEU A 6 35.61 21.72 6.62
C LEU A 6 34.30 22.19 5.93
N GLU A 7 33.32 22.61 6.72
CA GLU A 7 32.07 23.19 6.20
C GLU A 7 32.35 24.47 5.39
N LYS A 8 33.19 25.38 5.89
CA LYS A 8 33.61 26.58 5.14
C LYS A 8 34.34 26.26 3.84
N LEU A 9 35.19 25.23 3.82
CA LEU A 9 35.87 24.79 2.60
C LEU A 9 34.87 24.21 1.59
N ARG A 10 33.88 23.42 2.03
CA ARG A 10 32.81 22.93 1.17
C ARG A 10 31.97 24.07 0.59
N GLU A 11 31.60 25.05 1.41
CA GLU A 11 30.85 26.23 0.95
C GLU A 11 31.65 27.09 -0.04
N LYS A 12 32.97 27.21 0.17
CA LYS A 12 33.83 28.06 -0.67
C LYS A 12 34.22 27.42 -2.00
N PHE A 13 34.41 26.09 -2.03
CA PHE A 13 34.99 25.40 -3.19
C PHE A 13 34.04 24.42 -3.85
N SER A 14 33.35 23.58 -3.09
CA SER A 14 32.46 22.54 -3.63
C SER A 14 31.13 23.13 -4.11
N LYS A 15 30.48 23.97 -3.28
CA LYS A 15 29.15 24.53 -3.57
C LYS A 15 29.06 25.32 -4.88
N PRO A 16 30.00 26.26 -5.21
CA PRO A 16 29.89 27.03 -6.45
C PRO A 16 29.97 26.17 -7.72
N ILE A 17 30.78 25.11 -7.69
CA ILE A 17 30.95 24.18 -8.81
C ILE A 17 29.72 23.29 -8.94
N SER A 18 29.25 22.71 -7.83
CA SER A 18 28.00 21.95 -7.81
C SER A 18 26.83 22.78 -8.35
N ASP A 19 26.66 24.02 -7.87
CA ASP A 19 25.59 24.92 -8.29
C ASP A 19 25.65 25.22 -9.80
N THR A 20 26.86 25.38 -10.34
CA THR A 20 27.08 25.62 -11.77
C THR A 20 26.72 24.40 -12.62
N LEU A 21 27.14 23.20 -12.19
CA LEU A 21 26.82 21.94 -12.86
C LEU A 21 25.33 21.62 -12.77
N ILE A 22 24.71 21.81 -11.60
CA ILE A 22 23.27 21.64 -11.38
C ILE A 22 22.47 22.62 -12.25
N LYS A 23 22.88 23.89 -12.32
CA LYS A 23 22.23 24.89 -13.17
C LYS A 23 22.28 24.50 -14.64
N THR A 24 23.45 24.04 -15.11
CA THR A 24 23.63 23.58 -16.50
C THR A 24 22.75 22.38 -16.80
N ALA A 25 22.72 21.39 -15.91
CA ALA A 25 21.86 20.21 -16.03
C ALA A 25 20.36 20.57 -16.04
N LYS A 26 19.93 21.52 -15.21
CA LYS A 26 18.53 22.01 -15.19
C LYS A 26 18.17 22.78 -16.45
N GLN A 27 19.08 23.58 -17.00
CA GLN A 27 18.82 24.32 -18.24
C GLN A 27 18.70 23.39 -19.45
N GLN A 28 19.52 22.34 -19.52
CA GLN A 28 19.49 21.40 -20.65
C GLN A 28 18.43 20.31 -20.51
N TYR A 29 18.18 19.80 -19.30
CA TYR A 29 17.37 18.61 -19.08
C TYR A 29 16.21 18.81 -18.08
N GLY A 30 16.13 19.97 -17.41
CA GLY A 30 15.23 20.17 -16.28
C GLY A 30 13.73 20.10 -16.61
N GLY A 31 13.33 20.45 -17.83
CA GLY A 31 11.94 20.32 -18.29
C GLY A 31 11.47 18.87 -18.44
N GLU A 32 12.40 17.93 -18.62
CA GLU A 32 12.12 16.52 -18.92
C GLU A 32 12.21 15.61 -17.68
N LEU A 33 12.74 16.11 -16.55
CA LEU A 33 13.00 15.31 -15.35
C LEU A 33 12.00 15.57 -14.21
N ARG A 34 11.60 14.50 -13.50
CA ARG A 34 10.80 14.60 -12.27
C ARG A 34 11.56 15.35 -11.17
N LYS A 35 10.83 16.04 -10.28
CA LYS A 35 11.42 16.76 -9.13
C LYS A 35 12.26 15.86 -8.21
N SER A 36 11.89 14.59 -8.06
CA SER A 36 12.67 13.60 -7.30
C SER A 36 14.03 13.32 -7.95
N THR A 37 14.04 13.15 -9.27
CA THR A 37 15.24 12.89 -10.07
C THR A 37 16.17 14.09 -10.07
N GLN A 38 15.62 15.32 -10.18
CA GLN A 38 16.40 16.55 -10.03
C GLN A 38 17.13 16.60 -8.68
N LYS A 39 16.44 16.26 -7.58
CA LYS A 39 17.05 16.20 -6.24
C LYS A 39 18.11 15.10 -6.12
N GLN A 40 17.90 13.94 -6.72
CA GLN A 40 18.91 12.88 -6.74
C GLN A 40 20.17 13.31 -7.48
N LEU A 41 20.02 14.00 -8.60
CA LEU A 41 21.13 14.54 -9.38
C LEU A 41 21.90 15.62 -8.58
N GLU A 42 21.18 16.55 -7.94
CA GLU A 42 21.76 17.54 -7.02
C GLU A 42 22.59 16.87 -5.92
N HIS A 43 22.04 15.83 -5.29
CA HIS A 43 22.72 15.11 -4.22
C HIS A 43 23.98 14.39 -4.71
N LYS A 44 23.94 13.74 -5.89
CA LYS A 44 25.10 13.05 -6.47
C LYS A 44 26.23 14.02 -6.80
N ILE A 45 25.91 15.14 -7.47
CA ILE A 45 26.90 16.17 -7.83
C ILE A 45 27.52 16.75 -6.55
N GLN A 46 26.69 17.11 -5.56
CA GLN A 46 27.17 17.67 -4.30
C GLN A 46 28.01 16.67 -3.49
N ALA A 47 27.68 15.38 -3.53
CA ALA A 47 28.45 14.34 -2.87
C ALA A 47 29.84 14.17 -3.50
N ALA A 48 29.92 14.14 -4.84
CA ALA A 48 31.18 14.00 -5.57
C ALA A 48 32.14 15.17 -5.29
N THR A 49 31.67 16.41 -5.40
CA THR A 49 32.47 17.60 -5.12
C THR A 49 32.88 17.71 -3.64
N ASN A 50 31.99 17.33 -2.72
CA ASN A 50 32.32 17.26 -1.29
C ASN A 50 33.36 16.19 -0.97
N GLN A 51 33.35 15.04 -1.68
CA GLN A 51 34.30 13.96 -1.46
C GLN A 51 35.74 14.39 -1.76
N ILE A 52 35.93 15.19 -2.81
CA ILE A 52 37.25 15.77 -3.16
C ILE A 52 37.75 16.66 -2.02
N VAL A 53 36.92 17.61 -1.55
CA VAL A 53 37.27 18.50 -0.43
C VAL A 53 37.58 17.70 0.84
N ASN A 54 36.80 16.66 1.13
CA ASN A 54 37.01 15.82 2.31
C ASN A 54 38.33 15.06 2.26
N LYS A 55 38.69 14.54 1.07
CA LYS A 55 39.93 13.79 0.86
C LYS A 55 41.14 14.68 1.11
N GLU A 56 41.19 15.84 0.46
CA GLU A 56 42.30 16.79 0.60
C GLU A 56 42.41 17.36 2.02
N TYR A 57 41.28 17.69 2.64
CA TYR A 57 41.26 18.14 4.03
C TYR A 57 41.67 17.05 5.02
N GLY A 58 41.29 15.80 4.77
CA GLY A 58 41.74 14.64 5.54
C GLY A 58 43.25 14.46 5.46
N SER A 59 43.80 14.50 4.25
CA SER A 59 45.25 14.42 4.01
C SER A 59 46.01 15.55 4.68
N TYR A 60 45.53 16.80 4.61
CA TYR A 60 46.10 17.92 5.35
C TYR A 60 46.04 17.73 6.86
N THR A 61 44.90 17.27 7.39
CA THR A 61 44.73 17.04 8.84
C THR A 61 45.74 16.03 9.36
N ILE A 62 45.99 14.95 8.62
CA ILE A 62 46.99 13.94 8.96
C ILE A 62 48.39 14.57 8.99
N LYS A 63 48.78 15.28 7.92
CA LYS A 63 50.09 15.97 7.84
C LYS A 63 50.26 17.00 8.96
N ASN A 64 49.24 17.81 9.24
CA ASN A 64 49.28 18.82 10.28
C ASN A 64 49.40 18.21 11.69
N ASN A 65 48.77 17.07 11.94
CA ASN A 65 48.92 16.35 13.21
C ASN A 65 50.32 15.75 13.38
N GLN A 66 50.92 15.22 12.30
CA GLN A 66 52.31 14.77 12.29
C GLN A 66 53.25 15.95 12.58
N LEU A 67 53.07 17.07 11.89
CA LEU A 67 53.86 18.28 12.08
C LEU A 67 53.74 18.85 13.51
N ALA A 68 52.55 18.77 14.12
CA ALA A 68 52.33 19.20 15.50
C ALA A 68 53.03 18.28 16.52
N ASN A 69 53.05 16.97 16.27
CA ASN A 69 53.78 16.02 17.10
C ASN A 69 55.30 16.22 16.98
N GLU A 70 55.81 16.43 15.77
CA GLU A 70 57.21 16.76 15.50
C GLU A 70 57.62 18.06 16.19
N ARG A 71 56.81 19.13 16.07
CA ARG A 71 57.03 20.39 16.78
C ARG A 71 57.14 20.15 18.28
N ARG A 72 56.22 19.40 18.89
CA ARG A 72 56.25 19.12 20.34
C ARG A 72 57.54 18.40 20.73
N GLN A 73 57.94 17.35 19.99
CA GLN A 73 59.17 16.60 20.28
C GLN A 73 60.41 17.48 20.16
N MET A 74 60.53 18.27 19.09
CA MET A 74 61.66 19.16 18.86
C MET A 74 61.72 20.31 19.88
N MET A 75 60.57 20.82 20.32
CA MET A 75 60.48 21.84 21.38
C MET A 75 60.90 21.28 22.75
N GLU A 76 60.48 20.07 23.11
CA GLU A 76 60.90 19.40 24.34
C GLU A 76 62.41 19.09 24.34
N GLU A 77 62.95 18.67 23.20
CA GLU A 77 64.38 18.39 23.03
C GLU A 77 65.23 19.68 23.12
N ALA A 78 64.80 20.75 22.45
CA ALA A 78 65.46 22.06 22.55
C ALA A 78 65.46 22.60 23.99
N GLN A 79 64.37 22.41 24.73
CA GLN A 79 64.28 22.80 26.15
C GLN A 79 65.20 21.96 27.04
N ARG A 80 65.28 20.63 26.83
CA ARG A 80 66.18 19.75 27.60
C ARG A 80 67.66 20.05 27.35
N ASN A 81 68.00 20.46 26.13
CA ASN A 81 69.37 20.79 25.74
C ASN A 81 69.79 22.22 26.13
N GLY A 82 68.94 22.97 26.85
CA GLY A 82 69.25 24.30 27.35
C GLY A 82 69.30 25.40 26.27
N ALA A 83 68.57 25.21 25.16
CA ALA A 83 68.52 26.18 24.07
C ALA A 83 68.04 27.56 24.53
N SER A 84 68.57 28.61 23.91
CA SER A 84 68.19 29.98 24.23
C SER A 84 66.75 30.29 23.81
N MET A 85 66.12 31.27 24.46
CA MET A 85 64.76 31.73 24.10
C MET A 85 64.65 32.18 22.64
N SER A 86 65.74 32.68 22.04
CA SER A 86 65.76 33.09 20.63
C SER A 86 65.72 31.89 19.68
N GLU A 87 66.40 30.79 20.01
CA GLU A 87 66.40 29.56 19.20
C GLU A 87 65.06 28.84 19.26
N ILE A 88 64.44 28.80 20.44
CA ILE A 88 63.09 28.25 20.64
C ILE A 88 62.06 29.05 19.83
N THR A 89 62.17 30.38 19.79
CA THR A 89 61.25 31.24 19.03
C THR A 89 61.40 31.03 17.53
N LYS A 90 62.63 30.94 17.01
CA LYS A 90 62.88 30.66 15.58
C LYS A 90 62.34 29.30 15.16
N LEU A 91 62.55 28.27 15.99
CA LEU A 91 62.01 26.94 15.75
C LEU A 91 60.48 26.97 15.69
N ASP A 92 59.83 27.72 16.58
CA ASP A 92 58.38 27.88 16.59
C ASP A 92 57.87 28.57 15.32
N GLU A 93 58.54 29.64 14.89
CA GLU A 93 58.25 30.36 13.65
C GLU A 93 58.37 29.46 12.42
N GLU A 94 59.38 28.59 12.33
CA GLU A 94 59.53 27.64 11.23
C GLU A 94 58.35 26.66 11.15
N TYR A 95 57.88 26.13 12.28
CA TYR A 95 56.72 25.24 12.29
C TYR A 95 55.41 25.96 11.98
N ILE A 96 55.27 27.24 12.36
CA ILE A 96 54.15 28.08 11.94
C ILE A 96 54.16 28.26 10.43
N GLN A 97 55.32 28.54 9.82
CA GLN A 97 55.46 28.67 8.37
C GLN A 97 55.17 27.36 7.64
N LYS A 98 55.69 26.22 8.12
CA LYS A 98 55.40 24.90 7.54
C LYS A 98 53.91 24.57 7.58
N ARG A 99 53.23 24.91 8.67
CA ARG A 99 51.79 24.74 8.80
C ARG A 99 51.01 25.61 7.81
N GLN A 100 51.41 26.87 7.66
CA GLN A 100 50.80 27.80 6.72
C GLN A 100 50.98 27.32 5.27
N ALA A 101 52.20 26.90 4.89
CA ALA A 101 52.49 26.34 3.58
C ALA A 101 51.67 25.07 3.29
N GLY A 102 51.53 24.17 4.28
CA GLY A 102 50.69 22.97 4.14
C GLY A 102 49.20 23.28 3.94
N TYR A 103 48.70 24.37 4.55
CA TYR A 103 47.33 24.82 4.35
C TYR A 103 47.13 25.40 2.94
N GLU A 104 48.07 26.21 2.46
CA GLU A 104 48.04 26.78 1.11
C GLU A 104 48.11 25.68 0.03
N GLU A 105 48.95 24.67 0.23
CA GLU A 105 49.08 23.52 -0.66
C GLU A 105 47.77 22.71 -0.73
N MET A 106 47.10 22.49 0.42
CA MET A 106 45.78 21.85 0.45
C MET A 106 44.75 22.65 -0.36
N VAL A 107 44.70 23.98 -0.17
CA VAL A 107 43.77 24.84 -0.91
C VAL A 107 44.06 24.82 -2.41
N SER A 108 45.34 24.79 -2.82
CA SER A 108 45.72 24.67 -4.23
C SER A 108 45.25 23.34 -4.83
N ARG A 109 45.51 22.23 -4.13
CA ARG A 109 45.08 20.90 -4.59
C ARG A 109 43.57 20.77 -4.72
N ILE A 110 42.82 21.31 -3.75
CA ILE A 110 41.35 21.37 -3.84
C ILE A 110 40.91 22.10 -5.11
N ARG A 111 41.53 23.25 -5.43
CA ARG A 111 41.22 23.98 -6.67
C ARG A 111 41.59 23.17 -7.90
N GLU A 112 42.82 22.69 -7.99
CA GLU A 112 43.30 21.94 -9.16
C GLU A 112 42.44 20.71 -9.45
N THR A 113 42.05 19.97 -8.42
CA THR A 113 41.26 18.74 -8.56
C THR A 113 39.81 19.03 -8.91
N LEU A 114 39.21 20.07 -8.30
CA LEU A 114 37.82 20.42 -8.58
C LEU A 114 37.63 21.07 -9.95
N TYR A 115 38.64 21.81 -10.44
CA TYR A 115 38.62 22.46 -11.75
C TYR A 115 39.33 21.63 -12.83
N SER A 116 39.72 20.39 -12.54
CA SER A 116 40.31 19.52 -13.56
C SER A 116 39.28 19.15 -14.62
N GLU A 117 39.74 19.02 -15.87
CA GLU A 117 38.90 18.57 -16.98
C GLU A 117 38.30 17.18 -16.70
N GLU A 118 39.03 16.33 -15.99
CA GLU A 118 38.61 14.99 -15.60
C GLU A 118 37.38 15.03 -14.67
N THR A 119 37.42 15.81 -13.60
CA THR A 119 36.28 15.94 -12.66
C THR A 119 35.05 16.52 -13.34
N ILE A 120 35.24 17.52 -14.22
CA ILE A 120 34.14 18.13 -14.99
C ILE A 120 33.54 17.11 -15.96
N LYS A 121 34.38 16.29 -16.62
CA LYS A 121 33.95 15.25 -17.54
C LYS A 121 33.17 14.14 -16.83
N GLU A 122 33.66 13.63 -15.70
CA GLU A 122 32.96 12.62 -14.90
C GLU A 122 31.59 13.12 -14.40
N ALA A 123 31.52 14.38 -13.99
CA ALA A 123 30.26 15.00 -13.59
C ALA A 123 29.28 15.11 -14.78
N ALA A 124 29.76 15.49 -15.97
CA ALA A 124 28.97 15.55 -17.19
C ALA A 124 28.45 14.16 -17.62
N GLU A 125 29.31 13.14 -17.58
CA GLU A 125 28.94 11.75 -17.85
C GLU A 125 27.88 11.24 -16.86
N THR A 126 28.03 11.55 -15.57
CA THR A 126 27.05 11.19 -14.54
C THR A 126 25.70 11.85 -14.79
N ILE A 127 25.68 13.12 -15.24
CA ILE A 127 24.46 13.83 -15.62
C ILE A 127 23.79 13.11 -16.80
N VAL A 128 24.52 12.89 -17.89
CA VAL A 128 23.99 12.26 -19.10
C VAL A 128 23.48 10.85 -18.81
N GLN A 129 24.27 10.03 -18.11
CA GLN A 129 23.89 8.66 -17.77
C GLN A 129 22.63 8.63 -16.89
N THR A 130 22.51 9.54 -15.91
CA THR A 130 21.31 9.62 -15.06
C THR A 130 20.09 10.03 -15.88
N VAL A 131 20.24 11.00 -16.79
CA VAL A 131 19.16 11.46 -17.68
C VAL A 131 18.72 10.36 -18.64
N GLU A 132 19.65 9.70 -19.33
CA GLU A 132 19.35 8.62 -20.28
C GLU A 132 18.73 7.40 -19.58
N THR A 133 19.24 7.04 -18.41
CA THR A 133 18.65 5.96 -17.60
C THR A 133 17.22 6.29 -17.19
N GLU A 134 16.94 7.53 -16.81
CA GLU A 134 15.59 7.98 -16.48
C GLU A 134 14.67 8.07 -17.69
N LYS A 135 15.18 8.46 -18.88
CA LYS A 135 14.41 8.40 -20.12
C LYS A 135 13.98 6.97 -20.43
N LEU A 136 14.91 6.01 -20.33
CA LEU A 136 14.63 4.59 -20.53
C LEU A 136 13.66 4.04 -19.46
N ASN A 137 13.82 4.44 -18.20
CA ASN A 137 12.91 4.03 -17.13
C ASN A 137 11.51 4.64 -17.32
N ASN A 138 11.38 5.91 -17.67
CA ASN A 138 10.09 6.55 -17.92
C ASN A 138 9.34 5.89 -19.10
N GLN A 139 10.06 5.43 -20.14
CA GLN A 139 9.47 4.66 -21.24
C GLN A 139 8.93 3.29 -20.79
N LYS A 140 9.56 2.64 -19.80
CA LYS A 140 9.09 1.38 -19.20
C LYS A 140 7.98 1.58 -18.16
N GLU A 141 8.05 2.65 -17.37
CA GLU A 141 7.20 2.89 -16.18
C GLU A 141 5.73 3.18 -16.48
N SER A 142 5.36 3.68 -17.67
CA SER A 142 3.98 4.12 -17.94
C SER A 142 2.95 2.99 -17.92
N ILE A 143 3.30 1.81 -18.46
CA ILE A 143 2.34 0.71 -18.61
C ILE A 143 2.46 -0.28 -17.44
N GLU A 144 3.67 -0.59 -16.97
CA GLU A 144 3.86 -1.47 -15.81
C GLU A 144 3.24 -0.90 -14.53
N ASN A 145 3.31 0.42 -14.30
CA ASN A 145 2.68 1.03 -13.12
C ASN A 145 1.16 1.08 -13.25
N ASN A 146 0.62 1.36 -14.45
CA ASN A 146 -0.81 1.30 -14.69
C ASN A 146 -1.34 -0.12 -14.45
N VAL A 147 -0.66 -1.13 -15.00
CA VAL A 147 -0.94 -2.56 -14.76
C VAL A 147 -0.80 -2.93 -13.27
N ARG A 148 0.25 -2.46 -12.58
CA ARG A 148 0.52 -2.75 -11.17
C ARG A 148 -0.49 -2.09 -10.21
N ASP A 149 -0.96 -0.89 -10.53
CA ASP A 149 -1.99 -0.21 -9.74
C ASP A 149 -3.37 -0.86 -9.93
N HIS A 150 -3.71 -1.24 -11.16
CA HIS A 150 -4.90 -2.04 -11.46
C HIS A 150 -4.85 -3.41 -10.77
N LEU A 151 -3.70 -4.08 -10.80
CA LEU A 151 -3.44 -5.32 -10.06
C LEU A 151 -3.62 -5.15 -8.56
N ARG A 152 -3.02 -4.13 -7.95
CA ARG A 152 -3.10 -3.95 -6.50
C ARG A 152 -4.54 -3.63 -6.08
N GLY A 153 -5.30 -2.95 -6.94
CA GLY A 153 -6.76 -2.82 -6.82
C GLY A 153 -7.45 -4.18 -6.84
N PHE A 154 -7.24 -4.93 -7.91
CA PHE A 154 -7.83 -6.24 -8.13
C PHE A 154 -7.49 -7.27 -7.05
N SER A 155 -6.23 -7.44 -6.66
CA SER A 155 -5.83 -8.44 -5.67
C SER A 155 -6.50 -8.22 -4.30
N ARG A 156 -6.82 -6.96 -3.96
CA ARG A 156 -7.59 -6.69 -2.73
C ARG A 156 -9.03 -7.19 -2.83
N THR A 157 -9.60 -7.27 -4.03
CA THR A 157 -10.98 -7.71 -4.26
C THR A 157 -11.14 -9.24 -4.32
N ILE A 158 -10.07 -10.00 -4.56
CA ILE A 158 -10.11 -11.47 -4.67
C ILE A 158 -10.80 -12.12 -3.45
N PRO A 159 -10.45 -11.78 -2.18
CA PRO A 159 -11.11 -12.40 -1.03
C PRO A 159 -12.63 -12.18 -0.99
N ALA A 160 -13.12 -11.04 -1.48
CA ALA A 160 -14.57 -10.77 -1.57
C ALA A 160 -15.22 -11.66 -2.64
N PHE A 161 -14.58 -11.85 -3.80
CA PHE A 161 -15.05 -12.80 -4.81
C PHE A 161 -15.03 -14.24 -4.31
N LEU A 162 -13.98 -14.65 -3.60
CA LEU A 162 -13.90 -15.97 -3.00
C LEU A 162 -14.99 -16.17 -1.95
N MET A 163 -15.27 -15.15 -1.15
CA MET A 163 -16.37 -15.19 -0.19
C MET A 163 -17.73 -15.36 -0.90
N ALA A 164 -17.97 -14.66 -2.01
CA ALA A 164 -19.25 -14.71 -2.74
C ALA A 164 -19.43 -15.94 -3.66
N TYR A 165 -18.41 -16.31 -4.41
CA TYR A 165 -18.48 -17.28 -5.51
C TYR A 165 -17.54 -18.48 -5.31
N GLY A 166 -16.41 -18.29 -4.61
CA GLY A 166 -15.37 -19.30 -4.52
C GLY A 166 -15.71 -20.55 -3.69
N ASP A 167 -15.08 -21.65 -4.03
CA ASP A 167 -15.15 -22.95 -3.37
C ASP A 167 -13.78 -23.65 -3.43
N GLU A 168 -13.70 -24.89 -2.93
CA GLU A 168 -12.47 -25.69 -2.93
C GLU A 168 -11.96 -26.05 -4.33
N GLN A 169 -12.79 -25.90 -5.38
CA GLN A 169 -12.40 -26.16 -6.76
C GLN A 169 -11.97 -24.88 -7.50
N THR A 170 -12.03 -23.73 -6.83
CA THR A 170 -11.65 -22.45 -7.40
C THR A 170 -10.14 -22.38 -7.60
N THR A 171 -9.73 -22.02 -8.81
CA THR A 171 -8.33 -21.87 -9.23
C THR A 171 -8.18 -20.63 -10.09
N LEU A 172 -6.94 -20.19 -10.32
CA LEU A 172 -6.64 -19.09 -11.23
C LEU A 172 -7.21 -19.34 -12.65
N ALA A 173 -7.22 -20.60 -13.08
CA ALA A 173 -7.68 -21.02 -14.41
C ALA A 173 -9.19 -20.89 -14.60
N ASN A 174 -10.00 -21.03 -13.54
CA ASN A 174 -11.47 -20.95 -13.63
C ASN A 174 -12.07 -19.70 -12.99
N PHE A 175 -11.26 -18.88 -12.31
CA PHE A 175 -11.72 -17.70 -11.56
C PHE A 175 -12.57 -16.73 -12.40
N ASP A 176 -12.19 -16.49 -13.66
CA ASP A 176 -12.90 -15.59 -14.58
C ASP A 176 -14.25 -16.14 -15.06
N SER A 177 -14.50 -17.43 -14.90
CA SER A 177 -15.77 -18.08 -15.25
C SER A 177 -16.76 -18.14 -14.09
N LEU A 178 -16.29 -17.95 -12.85
CA LEU A 178 -17.12 -18.00 -11.64
C LEU A 178 -17.90 -16.71 -11.41
N VAL A 179 -17.38 -15.57 -11.87
CA VAL A 179 -17.88 -14.24 -11.55
C VAL A 179 -18.52 -13.59 -12.78
N PRO A 180 -19.78 -13.13 -12.71
CA PRO A 180 -20.38 -12.34 -13.77
C PRO A 180 -19.59 -11.06 -14.09
N ALA A 181 -19.51 -10.68 -15.36
CA ALA A 181 -18.65 -9.58 -15.82
C ALA A 181 -19.03 -8.20 -15.22
N ASP A 182 -20.33 -7.95 -15.08
CA ASP A 182 -20.91 -6.77 -14.44
C ASP A 182 -20.55 -6.71 -12.96
N VAL A 183 -20.68 -7.83 -12.25
CA VAL A 183 -20.29 -7.94 -10.83
C VAL A 183 -18.78 -7.75 -10.68
N PHE A 184 -17.98 -8.32 -11.57
CA PHE A 184 -16.53 -8.17 -11.57
C PHE A 184 -16.12 -6.70 -11.71
N TRP A 185 -16.77 -5.97 -12.63
CA TRP A 185 -16.54 -4.55 -12.82
C TRP A 185 -16.98 -3.72 -11.61
N GLU A 186 -18.18 -3.95 -11.07
CA GLU A 186 -18.72 -3.24 -9.90
C GLU A 186 -17.77 -3.30 -8.68
N VAL A 187 -17.13 -4.45 -8.47
CA VAL A 187 -16.24 -4.67 -7.34
C VAL A 187 -14.87 -4.00 -7.54
N THR A 188 -14.40 -3.94 -8.78
CA THR A 188 -13.05 -3.43 -9.10
C THR A 188 -13.04 -1.95 -9.44
N VAL A 189 -14.18 -1.35 -9.79
CA VAL A 189 -14.27 0.07 -10.14
C VAL A 189 -13.95 0.95 -8.94
N ASN A 190 -13.05 1.90 -9.16
CA ASN A 190 -12.74 2.93 -8.20
C ASN A 190 -13.83 4.02 -8.27
N PRO A 191 -14.59 4.27 -7.18
CA PRO A 191 -15.68 5.25 -7.20
C PRO A 191 -15.21 6.70 -7.42
N GLN A 192 -13.91 6.99 -7.21
CA GLN A 192 -13.36 8.33 -7.41
C GLN A 192 -12.94 8.59 -8.86
N THR A 193 -12.44 7.57 -9.56
CA THR A 193 -11.92 7.71 -10.93
C THR A 193 -12.86 7.14 -11.98
N GLY A 194 -13.80 6.27 -11.59
CA GLY A 194 -14.66 5.52 -12.52
C GLY A 194 -13.92 4.41 -13.26
N GLU A 195 -12.64 4.18 -12.96
CA GLU A 195 -11.81 3.17 -13.61
C GLU A 195 -11.78 1.89 -12.77
N GLY A 196 -11.98 0.75 -13.43
CA GLY A 196 -11.96 -0.59 -12.83
C GLY A 196 -11.19 -1.58 -13.70
N VAL A 197 -11.28 -2.86 -13.34
CA VAL A 197 -10.67 -3.94 -14.11
C VAL A 197 -11.80 -4.77 -14.71
N THR A 198 -11.77 -4.97 -16.03
CA THR A 198 -12.69 -5.87 -16.74
C THR A 198 -12.17 -7.31 -16.69
N LEU A 199 -13.05 -8.29 -16.96
CA LEU A 199 -12.62 -9.69 -17.08
C LEU A 199 -11.60 -9.88 -18.21
N ASP A 200 -11.73 -9.16 -19.33
CA ASP A 200 -10.78 -9.27 -20.43
C ASP A 200 -9.42 -8.70 -20.07
N GLN A 201 -9.37 -7.60 -19.29
CA GLN A 201 -8.12 -7.14 -18.69
C GLN A 201 -7.56 -8.19 -17.73
N PHE A 202 -8.38 -8.80 -16.88
CA PHE A 202 -7.90 -9.88 -16.00
C PHE A 202 -7.32 -11.07 -16.78
N ARG A 203 -7.97 -11.51 -17.86
CA ARG A 203 -7.46 -12.55 -18.76
C ARG A 203 -6.15 -12.14 -19.41
N LEU A 204 -6.04 -10.91 -19.91
CA LEU A 204 -4.79 -10.39 -20.45
C LEU A 204 -3.66 -10.42 -19.40
N LEU A 205 -3.97 -10.09 -18.14
CA LEU A 205 -3.01 -10.14 -17.04
C LEU A 205 -2.59 -11.58 -16.67
N ARG A 206 -3.51 -12.53 -16.76
CA ARG A 206 -3.27 -13.97 -16.48
C ARG A 206 -2.53 -14.65 -17.63
N ASP A 207 -3.09 -14.57 -18.83
CA ASP A 207 -2.73 -15.39 -19.99
C ASP A 207 -1.71 -14.70 -20.91
N GLY A 208 -1.61 -13.38 -20.81
CA GLY A 208 -0.87 -12.57 -21.77
C GLY A 208 -1.67 -12.31 -23.03
N GLY A 209 -1.08 -11.55 -23.95
CA GLY A 209 -1.72 -11.18 -25.21
C GLY A 209 -1.22 -9.88 -25.78
N ASP A 210 -1.73 -9.59 -26.98
CA ASP A 210 -1.42 -8.38 -27.69
C ASP A 210 -2.32 -7.22 -27.23
N TYR A 211 -1.72 -6.04 -27.10
CA TYR A 211 -2.44 -4.80 -26.79
C TYR A 211 -1.87 -3.65 -27.60
N TYR A 212 -2.68 -2.61 -27.83
CA TYR A 212 -2.24 -1.41 -28.53
C TYR A 212 -1.91 -0.30 -27.54
N GLN A 213 -0.87 0.48 -27.84
CA GLN A 213 -0.60 1.70 -27.10
C GLN A 213 -1.80 2.64 -27.17
N LYS A 214 -2.05 3.37 -26.07
CA LYS A 214 -3.10 4.40 -26.01
C LYS A 214 -2.49 5.78 -26.23
N ASP A 215 -3.22 6.67 -26.89
CA ASP A 215 -2.88 8.08 -27.04
C ASP A 215 -3.15 8.88 -25.75
N GLU A 216 -2.89 10.18 -25.79
CA GLU A 216 -3.11 11.11 -24.65
C GLU A 216 -4.58 11.20 -24.23
N ASN A 217 -5.51 10.78 -25.09
CA ASN A 217 -6.95 10.75 -24.84
C ASN A 217 -7.44 9.35 -24.41
N GLY A 218 -6.54 8.38 -24.26
CA GLY A 218 -6.86 7.01 -23.85
C GLY A 218 -7.40 6.10 -24.98
N GLN A 219 -7.36 6.53 -26.24
CA GLN A 219 -7.79 5.72 -27.39
C GLN A 219 -6.64 4.86 -27.92
N GLU A 220 -6.94 3.62 -28.29
CA GLU A 220 -5.95 2.71 -28.88
C GLU A 220 -5.45 3.23 -30.24
N ILE A 221 -4.13 3.37 -30.34
CA ILE A 221 -3.46 3.71 -31.59
C ILE A 221 -3.36 2.43 -32.43
N ARG A 222 -4.30 2.26 -33.35
CA ARG A 222 -4.36 1.07 -34.21
C ARG A 222 -3.31 1.13 -35.31
N GLY A 223 -2.29 0.29 -35.19
CA GLY A 223 -1.24 0.08 -36.19
C GLY A 223 -0.20 -0.92 -35.69
N GLU A 224 0.42 -1.70 -36.57
CA GLU A 224 1.41 -2.72 -36.17
C GLU A 224 2.57 -2.13 -35.35
N ALA A 225 2.99 -0.90 -35.66
CA ALA A 225 4.05 -0.19 -34.92
C ALA A 225 3.70 0.09 -33.44
N HIS A 226 2.42 0.12 -33.09
CA HIS A 226 1.91 0.39 -31.74
C HIS A 226 1.33 -0.86 -31.06
N LYS A 227 1.39 -2.00 -31.74
CA LYS A 227 1.05 -3.31 -31.20
C LYS A 227 2.19 -3.76 -30.28
N LYS A 228 1.85 -4.08 -29.05
CA LYS A 228 2.76 -4.62 -28.04
C LYS A 228 2.26 -5.97 -27.58
N HIS A 229 3.17 -6.80 -27.11
CA HIS A 229 2.86 -8.09 -26.50
C HIS A 229 3.14 -8.03 -25.00
N PHE A 230 2.26 -8.64 -24.22
CA PHE A 230 2.47 -8.89 -22.80
C PHE A 230 2.46 -10.40 -22.56
N ASP A 231 3.52 -10.94 -21.96
CA ASP A 231 3.70 -12.39 -21.81
C ASP A 231 2.76 -13.04 -20.77
N GLY A 232 1.94 -12.25 -20.06
CA GLY A 232 1.04 -12.79 -19.05
C GLY A 232 1.73 -13.14 -17.74
N HIS A 233 1.24 -14.20 -17.09
CA HIS A 233 1.84 -14.85 -15.91
C HIS A 233 2.09 -13.91 -14.73
N LEU A 234 1.24 -12.89 -14.62
CA LEU A 234 1.36 -11.88 -13.57
C LEU A 234 0.92 -12.42 -12.20
N PHE A 235 0.13 -13.48 -12.21
CA PHE A 235 -0.23 -14.27 -11.04
C PHE A 235 0.62 -15.54 -11.05
N ASP A 236 1.30 -15.79 -9.94
CA ASP A 236 1.87 -17.12 -9.70
C ASP A 236 0.71 -18.07 -9.41
N GLU A 237 0.46 -19.01 -10.32
CA GLU A 237 -0.67 -19.93 -10.25
C GLU A 237 -0.64 -20.80 -8.99
N VAL A 238 0.54 -21.27 -8.59
CA VAL A 238 0.70 -22.13 -7.41
C VAL A 238 0.35 -21.32 -6.16
N VAL A 239 0.93 -20.12 -6.03
CA VAL A 239 0.65 -19.24 -4.89
C VAL A 239 -0.81 -18.80 -4.85
N PHE A 240 -1.40 -18.49 -6.01
CA PHE A 240 -2.81 -18.10 -6.09
C PHE A 240 -3.72 -19.24 -5.62
N ASN A 241 -3.53 -20.44 -6.19
CA ASN A 241 -4.36 -21.60 -5.88
C ASN A 241 -4.21 -22.01 -4.40
N ASP A 242 -3.00 -22.01 -3.87
CA ASP A 242 -2.75 -22.28 -2.44
C ASP A 242 -3.43 -21.25 -1.54
N ALA A 243 -3.40 -19.96 -1.91
CA ALA A 243 -4.08 -18.91 -1.16
C ALA A 243 -5.61 -19.05 -1.19
N VAL A 244 -6.18 -19.52 -2.32
CA VAL A 244 -7.60 -19.85 -2.41
C VAL A 244 -7.96 -20.98 -1.46
N GLN A 245 -7.19 -22.07 -1.46
CA GLN A 245 -7.42 -23.21 -0.57
C GLN A 245 -7.34 -22.81 0.90
N GLU A 246 -6.32 -22.03 1.29
CA GLU A 246 -6.19 -21.55 2.66
C GLU A 246 -7.37 -20.63 3.05
N PHE A 247 -7.85 -19.79 2.12
CA PHE A 247 -9.04 -18.96 2.37
C PHE A 247 -10.29 -19.82 2.59
N MET A 248 -10.53 -20.84 1.75
CA MET A 248 -11.68 -21.75 1.90
C MET A 248 -11.62 -22.53 3.21
N LYS A 249 -10.42 -23.01 3.57
CA LYS A 249 -10.18 -23.67 4.85
C LYS A 249 -10.47 -22.74 6.03
N LYS A 250 -9.94 -21.51 6.02
CA LYS A 250 -10.22 -20.52 7.07
C LYS A 250 -11.70 -20.18 7.17
N ARG A 251 -12.40 -20.10 6.04
CA ARG A 251 -13.85 -19.90 6.01
C ARG A 251 -14.58 -21.02 6.74
N SER A 252 -14.24 -22.28 6.44
CA SER A 252 -14.83 -23.46 7.11
C SER A 252 -14.49 -23.50 8.61
N GLU A 253 -13.22 -23.28 8.97
CA GLU A 253 -12.77 -23.23 10.38
C GLU A 253 -13.49 -22.16 11.22
N LEU A 254 -13.89 -21.05 10.59
CA LEU A 254 -14.52 -19.88 11.22
C LEU A 254 -16.03 -19.79 10.96
N ALA A 255 -16.65 -20.83 10.40
CA ALA A 255 -18.05 -20.84 10.00
C ALA A 255 -19.02 -20.78 11.19
N ASP A 256 -18.73 -21.53 12.27
CA ASP A 256 -19.57 -21.50 13.48
C ASP A 256 -19.30 -20.23 14.30
N TYR A 257 -20.34 -19.39 14.39
CA TYR A 257 -20.37 -18.16 15.18
C TYR A 257 -21.40 -18.18 16.32
N PHE A 258 -22.11 -19.29 16.53
CA PHE A 258 -23.15 -19.39 17.54
C PHE A 258 -22.61 -19.73 18.93
N ASP A 259 -21.52 -20.49 18.99
CA ASP A 259 -20.98 -21.02 20.24
C ASP A 259 -20.06 -20.03 20.99
N GLY A 260 -19.67 -18.94 20.33
CA GLY A 260 -18.81 -17.90 20.89
C GLY A 260 -17.35 -18.31 21.10
N LYS A 261 -16.92 -19.49 20.63
CA LYS A 261 -15.52 -19.96 20.76
C LYS A 261 -14.57 -19.18 19.85
N ASN A 262 -15.06 -18.74 18.70
CA ASN A 262 -14.29 -18.00 17.71
C ASN A 262 -14.23 -16.50 18.03
N GLN A 263 -13.04 -16.02 18.41
CA GLN A 263 -12.79 -14.58 18.64
C GLN A 263 -12.74 -13.78 17.34
N LYS A 264 -12.31 -14.42 16.25
CA LYS A 264 -12.20 -13.85 14.89
C LYS A 264 -13.32 -14.37 13.99
N ASP A 265 -13.47 -13.76 12.83
CA ASP A 265 -14.27 -14.31 11.73
C ASP A 265 -13.54 -14.14 10.38
N ILE A 266 -14.14 -14.66 9.30
CA ILE A 266 -13.54 -14.62 7.98
C ILE A 266 -13.31 -13.19 7.46
N PHE A 267 -14.08 -12.19 7.93
CA PHE A 267 -13.90 -10.80 7.49
C PHE A 267 -12.62 -10.18 8.05
N ASP A 268 -12.04 -10.71 9.13
CA ASP A 268 -10.71 -10.29 9.61
C ASP A 268 -9.58 -10.60 8.59
N TYR A 269 -9.85 -11.49 7.63
CA TYR A 269 -8.94 -11.87 6.55
C TYR A 269 -9.27 -11.19 5.20
N ILE A 270 -10.35 -10.41 5.15
CA ILE A 270 -10.72 -9.64 3.96
C ILE A 270 -10.22 -8.20 4.14
N PRO A 271 -9.27 -7.73 3.31
CA PRO A 271 -8.75 -6.38 3.46
C PRO A 271 -9.86 -5.34 3.22
N PRO A 272 -9.82 -4.19 3.91
CA PRO A 272 -10.75 -3.10 3.63
C PRO A 272 -10.65 -2.66 2.17
N GLN A 273 -11.80 -2.60 1.48
CA GLN A 273 -11.87 -2.13 0.10
C GLN A 273 -11.99 -0.61 0.05
N LYS A 274 -11.59 -0.02 -1.08
CA LYS A 274 -11.82 1.41 -1.39
C LYS A 274 -13.22 1.68 -1.98
N THR A 275 -14.03 0.64 -2.11
CA THR A 275 -15.39 0.66 -2.66
C THR A 275 -16.43 0.65 -1.53
N ASN A 276 -17.72 0.53 -1.87
CA ASN A 276 -18.83 0.44 -0.92
C ASN A 276 -18.86 -0.84 -0.06
N GLN A 277 -17.77 -1.61 -0.02
CA GLN A 277 -17.57 -2.83 0.76
C GLN A 277 -16.78 -2.54 2.05
N ILE A 278 -17.19 -1.50 2.79
CA ILE A 278 -16.65 -1.22 4.12
C ILE A 278 -17.54 -1.93 5.13
N PHE A 279 -16.98 -2.91 5.82
CA PHE A 279 -17.72 -3.69 6.82
C PHE A 279 -17.64 -3.04 8.19
N THR A 280 -18.77 -3.01 8.91
CA THR A 280 -18.81 -2.59 10.31
C THR A 280 -18.03 -3.60 11.15
N PRO A 281 -17.01 -3.19 11.93
CA PRO A 281 -16.22 -4.13 12.72
C PRO A 281 -17.09 -4.89 13.74
N LYS A 282 -16.82 -6.19 13.94
CA LYS A 282 -17.57 -7.08 14.86
C LYS A 282 -17.76 -6.50 16.26
N ARG A 283 -16.73 -5.83 16.81
CA ARG A 283 -16.80 -5.19 18.14
C ARG A 283 -17.87 -4.09 18.20
N VAL A 284 -18.02 -3.32 17.12
CA VAL A 284 -19.02 -2.26 17.02
C VAL A 284 -20.42 -2.87 16.93
N VAL A 285 -20.60 -3.90 16.10
CA VAL A 285 -21.86 -4.63 15.98
C VAL A 285 -22.31 -5.19 17.33
N LYS A 286 -21.44 -5.93 18.04
CA LYS A 286 -21.73 -6.46 19.39
C LYS A 286 -22.16 -5.36 20.36
N ASN A 287 -21.44 -4.25 20.39
CA ASN A 287 -21.77 -3.13 21.26
C ASN A 287 -23.16 -2.53 20.95
N MET A 288 -23.52 -2.40 19.67
CA MET A 288 -24.83 -1.88 19.27
C MET A 288 -25.96 -2.84 19.62
N VAL A 289 -25.78 -4.15 19.39
CA VAL A 289 -26.78 -5.17 19.76
C VAL A 289 -26.92 -5.28 21.28
N ASP A 290 -25.83 -5.13 22.05
CA ASP A 290 -25.88 -5.05 23.51
C ASP A 290 -26.73 -3.87 23.99
N ARG A 291 -26.57 -2.70 23.36
CA ARG A 291 -27.37 -1.51 23.69
C ARG A 291 -28.83 -1.71 23.34
N LEU A 292 -29.13 -2.29 22.18
CA LEU A 292 -30.50 -2.65 21.79
C LEU A 292 -31.18 -3.53 22.85
N GLY A 293 -30.48 -4.55 23.35
CA GLY A 293 -30.97 -5.42 24.42
C GLY A 293 -31.18 -4.73 25.77
N LYS A 294 -30.36 -3.71 26.09
CA LYS A 294 -30.53 -2.87 27.29
C LYS A 294 -31.72 -1.92 27.17
N GLU A 295 -31.90 -1.33 26.01
CA GLU A 295 -33.00 -0.40 25.71
C GLU A 295 -34.34 -1.14 25.62
N ASN A 296 -34.33 -2.41 25.17
CA ASN A 296 -35.51 -3.26 25.05
C ASN A 296 -35.30 -4.60 25.78
N PRO A 297 -35.38 -4.65 27.12
CA PRO A 297 -35.17 -5.86 27.89
C PRO A 297 -36.06 -7.02 27.44
N GLY A 298 -35.46 -8.18 27.18
CA GLY A 298 -36.17 -9.40 26.74
C GLY A 298 -36.54 -9.43 25.26
N CYS A 299 -36.09 -8.47 24.44
CA CYS A 299 -36.40 -8.47 23.00
C CYS A 299 -35.94 -9.74 22.26
N PHE A 300 -34.86 -10.38 22.71
CA PHE A 300 -34.36 -11.64 22.14
C PHE A 300 -35.04 -12.90 22.69
N ASP A 301 -35.97 -12.75 23.64
CA ASP A 301 -36.66 -13.89 24.27
C ASP A 301 -38.06 -14.13 23.68
N ASN A 302 -38.53 -13.27 22.77
CA ASN A 302 -39.86 -13.38 22.17
C ASN A 302 -39.77 -14.02 20.76
N PRO A 303 -40.47 -15.15 20.51
CA PRO A 303 -40.45 -15.80 19.19
C PRO A 303 -41.15 -14.98 18.08
N ASP A 304 -41.97 -13.98 18.44
CA ASP A 304 -42.76 -13.20 17.49
C ASP A 304 -42.11 -11.85 17.13
N TYR A 305 -41.01 -11.49 17.82
CA TYR A 305 -40.30 -10.24 17.52
C TYR A 305 -39.42 -10.39 16.30
N THR A 306 -39.45 -9.36 15.45
CA THR A 306 -38.72 -9.30 14.19
C THR A 306 -37.63 -8.24 14.22
N PHE A 307 -36.52 -8.52 13.53
CA PHE A 307 -35.35 -7.68 13.42
C PHE A 307 -34.98 -7.52 11.95
N ALA A 308 -34.53 -6.33 11.56
CA ALA A 308 -34.19 -6.04 10.17
C ALA A 308 -32.87 -5.29 10.04
N ASP A 309 -32.02 -5.71 9.11
CA ASP A 309 -30.91 -4.94 8.57
C ASP A 309 -31.20 -4.68 7.09
N LEU A 310 -31.71 -3.49 6.80
CA LEU A 310 -32.22 -3.16 5.46
C LEU A 310 -31.12 -2.65 4.51
N TYR A 311 -29.85 -2.66 4.93
CA TYR A 311 -28.73 -2.25 4.06
C TYR A 311 -27.43 -2.99 4.43
N MET A 312 -27.50 -4.31 4.37
CA MET A 312 -26.41 -5.20 4.75
C MET A 312 -25.19 -5.04 3.84
N LYS A 313 -24.01 -5.21 4.44
CA LYS A 313 -22.71 -5.29 3.74
C LYS A 313 -21.99 -6.61 4.02
N SER A 314 -21.91 -7.01 5.30
CA SER A 314 -21.29 -8.27 5.73
C SER A 314 -22.29 -9.28 6.31
N GLY A 315 -23.48 -8.82 6.72
CA GLY A 315 -24.44 -9.65 7.46
C GLY A 315 -24.19 -9.73 8.97
N LEU A 316 -23.16 -9.06 9.49
CA LEU A 316 -22.76 -9.17 10.90
C LEU A 316 -23.86 -8.80 11.91
N TYR A 317 -24.72 -7.81 11.61
CA TYR A 317 -25.84 -7.46 12.50
C TYR A 317 -26.85 -8.60 12.59
N ILE A 318 -27.27 -9.15 11.45
CA ILE A 318 -28.19 -10.30 11.40
C ILE A 318 -27.57 -11.48 12.13
N THR A 319 -26.31 -11.81 11.83
CA THR A 319 -25.59 -12.90 12.51
C THR A 319 -25.58 -12.73 14.03
N GLU A 320 -25.22 -11.55 14.55
CA GLU A 320 -25.21 -11.32 16.00
C GLU A 320 -26.62 -11.43 16.61
N ILE A 321 -27.65 -10.92 15.92
CA ILE A 321 -29.05 -11.03 16.37
C ILE A 321 -29.52 -12.48 16.40
N VAL A 322 -29.25 -13.26 15.34
CA VAL A 322 -29.56 -14.70 15.28
C VAL A 322 -28.86 -15.41 16.43
N THR A 323 -27.59 -15.09 16.73
CA THR A 323 -26.87 -15.66 17.88
C THR A 323 -27.57 -15.36 19.21
N ARG A 324 -28.04 -14.12 19.44
CA ARG A 324 -28.79 -13.78 20.67
C ARG A 324 -30.10 -14.56 20.79
N LEU A 325 -30.86 -14.65 19.70
CA LEU A 325 -32.12 -15.39 19.62
C LEU A 325 -31.87 -16.89 19.86
N PHE A 326 -30.90 -17.47 19.17
CA PHE A 326 -30.55 -18.89 19.26
C PHE A 326 -30.07 -19.29 20.67
N GLN A 327 -29.29 -18.42 21.32
CA GLN A 327 -28.78 -18.64 22.67
C GLN A 327 -29.77 -18.31 23.79
N SER A 328 -30.88 -17.63 23.50
CA SER A 328 -31.89 -17.27 24.50
C SER A 328 -32.40 -18.51 25.25
N LYS A 329 -32.45 -18.41 26.58
CA LYS A 329 -33.00 -19.47 27.44
C LYS A 329 -34.48 -19.73 27.16
N ARG A 330 -35.25 -18.71 26.79
CA ARG A 330 -36.68 -18.86 26.46
C ARG A 330 -36.83 -19.50 25.09
N MET A 331 -36.08 -19.06 24.09
CA MET A 331 -36.10 -19.66 22.76
C MET A 331 -35.70 -21.14 22.79
N LYS A 332 -34.68 -21.52 23.58
CA LYS A 332 -34.30 -22.92 23.83
C LYS A 332 -35.40 -23.78 24.46
N ARG A 333 -36.27 -23.20 25.29
CA ARG A 333 -37.40 -23.94 25.88
C ARG A 333 -38.56 -24.09 24.89
N LEU A 334 -38.78 -23.08 24.05
CA LEU A 334 -39.86 -23.08 23.05
C LEU A 334 -39.54 -23.98 21.86
N PHE A 335 -38.28 -23.95 21.41
CA PHE A 335 -37.76 -24.76 20.30
C PHE A 335 -36.52 -25.53 20.79
N PRO A 336 -36.67 -26.69 21.44
CA PRO A 336 -35.54 -27.43 21.99
C PRO A 336 -34.57 -27.97 20.93
N ASP A 337 -35.07 -28.31 19.74
CA ASP A 337 -34.24 -28.72 18.61
C ASP A 337 -33.55 -27.52 17.96
N ASP A 338 -32.25 -27.64 17.68
CA ASP A 338 -31.45 -26.52 17.18
C ASP A 338 -31.76 -26.19 15.70
N GLN A 339 -32.05 -27.19 14.87
CA GLN A 339 -32.43 -26.98 13.48
C GLN A 339 -33.82 -26.34 13.36
N GLU A 340 -34.79 -26.80 14.15
CA GLU A 340 -36.12 -26.20 14.23
C GLU A 340 -36.04 -24.74 14.70
N ARG A 341 -35.24 -24.47 15.75
CA ARG A 341 -35.06 -23.12 16.28
C ARG A 341 -34.45 -22.18 15.24
N LEU A 342 -33.40 -22.59 14.55
CA LEU A 342 -32.77 -21.78 13.51
C LEU A 342 -33.71 -21.54 12.33
N ASN A 343 -34.45 -22.56 11.89
CA ASN A 343 -35.45 -22.40 10.83
C ASN A 343 -36.55 -21.41 11.24
N HIS A 344 -37.02 -21.43 12.49
CA HIS A 344 -37.97 -20.43 13.00
C HIS A 344 -37.37 -19.02 12.97
N ILE A 345 -36.15 -18.84 13.48
CA ILE A 345 -35.47 -17.54 13.52
C ILE A 345 -35.31 -16.98 12.10
N PHE A 346 -34.78 -17.76 11.16
CA PHE A 346 -34.53 -17.32 9.78
C PHE A 346 -35.80 -17.09 8.97
N ALA A 347 -36.83 -17.91 9.16
CA ALA A 347 -38.07 -17.80 8.41
C ALA A 347 -38.96 -16.65 8.90
N ASN A 348 -38.94 -16.36 10.21
CA ASN A 348 -39.95 -15.50 10.84
C ASN A 348 -39.39 -14.26 11.53
N GLN A 349 -38.15 -14.29 12.04
CA GLN A 349 -37.65 -13.24 12.94
C GLN A 349 -36.61 -12.31 12.32
N VAL A 350 -35.80 -12.76 11.35
CA VAL A 350 -34.74 -11.92 10.78
C VAL A 350 -34.98 -11.60 9.32
N TYR A 351 -34.78 -10.33 8.95
CA TYR A 351 -35.00 -9.77 7.63
C TYR A 351 -33.77 -8.98 7.20
N GLY A 352 -33.36 -9.12 5.92
CA GLY A 352 -32.16 -8.47 5.44
C GLY A 352 -32.26 -8.04 3.98
N CYS A 353 -31.75 -6.86 3.64
CA CYS A 353 -31.57 -6.41 2.26
C CYS A 353 -30.10 -6.10 1.98
N ALA A 354 -29.55 -6.68 0.92
CA ALA A 354 -28.20 -6.39 0.43
C ALA A 354 -28.30 -5.63 -0.90
N PRO A 355 -27.52 -4.55 -1.10
CA PRO A 355 -27.77 -3.62 -2.20
C PRO A 355 -27.20 -4.07 -3.56
N THR A 356 -26.18 -4.93 -3.56
CA THR A 356 -25.57 -5.42 -4.81
C THR A 356 -25.36 -6.93 -4.76
N GLU A 357 -25.23 -7.56 -5.93
CA GLU A 357 -25.18 -9.01 -6.08
C GLU A 357 -24.01 -9.65 -5.32
N ILE A 358 -22.82 -9.04 -5.40
CA ILE A 358 -21.64 -9.51 -4.66
C ILE A 358 -21.88 -9.48 -3.16
N ILE A 359 -22.45 -8.38 -2.65
CA ILE A 359 -22.74 -8.20 -1.22
C ILE A 359 -23.82 -9.19 -0.78
N TYR A 360 -24.85 -9.38 -1.59
CA TYR A 360 -25.91 -10.34 -1.32
C TYR A 360 -25.36 -11.76 -1.18
N ARG A 361 -24.48 -12.19 -2.09
CA ARG A 361 -23.84 -13.51 -2.02
C ARG A 361 -22.91 -13.66 -0.82
N ILE A 362 -22.13 -12.63 -0.49
CA ILE A 362 -21.31 -12.59 0.73
C ILE A 362 -22.20 -12.77 1.95
N CYS A 363 -23.29 -12.01 2.05
CA CYS A 363 -24.24 -12.11 3.16
C CYS A 363 -24.87 -13.50 3.25
N LEU A 364 -25.36 -14.07 2.14
CA LEU A 364 -25.94 -15.41 2.15
C LEU A 364 -24.94 -16.46 2.65
N ARG A 365 -23.72 -16.47 2.10
CA ARG A 365 -22.71 -17.45 2.48
C ARG A 365 -22.22 -17.25 3.91
N TYR A 366 -22.15 -16.02 4.39
CA TYR A 366 -21.78 -15.77 5.78
C TYR A 366 -22.90 -16.16 6.75
N ILE A 367 -24.13 -15.70 6.51
CA ILE A 367 -25.28 -15.85 7.42
C ILE A 367 -25.86 -17.27 7.40
N LEU A 368 -25.74 -18.00 6.29
CA LEU A 368 -26.34 -19.33 6.14
C LEU A 368 -25.28 -20.44 6.01
N GLY A 369 -24.02 -20.11 5.76
CA GLY A 369 -22.92 -21.07 5.63
C GLY A 369 -22.20 -21.38 6.94
N PHE A 370 -22.92 -21.40 8.06
CA PHE A 370 -22.37 -21.64 9.40
C PHE A 370 -22.22 -23.12 9.76
N SER A 371 -22.87 -24.01 9.00
CA SER A 371 -22.88 -25.46 9.23
C SER A 371 -23.23 -26.20 7.94
N ASP A 372 -22.58 -27.33 7.70
CA ASP A 372 -22.93 -28.27 6.64
C ASP A 372 -24.01 -29.29 7.07
N GLU A 373 -24.32 -29.34 8.37
CA GLU A 373 -25.28 -30.28 8.96
C GLU A 373 -26.69 -29.68 9.08
N ILE A 374 -26.77 -28.37 9.38
CA ILE A 374 -28.04 -27.69 9.61
C ILE A 374 -28.53 -27.05 8.30
N LYS A 375 -29.65 -27.55 7.79
CA LYS A 375 -30.30 -26.98 6.61
C LYS A 375 -31.34 -25.92 6.98
N ILE A 376 -31.19 -24.72 6.42
CA ILE A 376 -32.17 -23.64 6.50
C ILE A 376 -33.08 -23.69 5.26
N GLU A 377 -34.35 -24.02 5.46
CA GLU A 377 -35.32 -24.20 4.38
C GLU A 377 -35.86 -22.86 3.85
N LYS A 378 -35.98 -21.85 4.72
CA LYS A 378 -36.51 -20.53 4.36
C LYS A 378 -35.75 -19.43 5.09
N ASN A 379 -35.46 -18.33 4.38
CA ASN A 379 -34.87 -17.12 4.95
C ASN A 379 -35.47 -15.87 4.29
N ASN A 380 -35.31 -14.71 4.96
CA ASN A 380 -35.73 -13.41 4.46
C ASN A 380 -34.53 -12.50 4.12
N ILE A 381 -33.47 -13.05 3.51
CA ILE A 381 -32.34 -12.29 3.00
C ILE A 381 -32.54 -12.03 1.50
N LYS A 382 -32.55 -10.76 1.10
CA LYS A 382 -32.98 -10.32 -0.24
C LYS A 382 -31.96 -9.40 -0.89
N LEU A 383 -31.81 -9.52 -2.22
CA LEU A 383 -31.09 -8.55 -3.04
C LEU A 383 -32.03 -7.36 -3.33
N CYS A 384 -31.72 -6.21 -2.73
CA CYS A 384 -32.47 -4.97 -2.91
C CYS A 384 -31.62 -3.78 -2.45
N ASP A 385 -31.36 -2.82 -3.33
CA ASP A 385 -30.81 -1.52 -2.96
C ASP A 385 -31.91 -0.63 -2.36
N THR A 386 -32.15 -0.77 -1.06
CA THR A 386 -33.17 0.00 -0.34
C THR A 386 -32.86 1.49 -0.30
N LEU A 387 -31.62 1.93 -0.57
CA LEU A 387 -31.25 3.33 -0.55
C LEU A 387 -31.95 4.13 -1.66
N GLU A 388 -32.15 3.52 -2.83
CA GLU A 388 -32.87 4.15 -3.94
C GLU A 388 -34.33 4.43 -3.56
N TYR A 389 -35.03 3.40 -3.08
CA TYR A 389 -36.42 3.53 -2.63
C TYR A 389 -36.58 4.44 -1.41
N ALA A 390 -35.61 4.46 -0.50
CA ALA A 390 -35.61 5.38 0.64
C ALA A 390 -35.51 6.84 0.20
N LYS A 391 -34.69 7.15 -0.81
CA LYS A 391 -34.58 8.51 -1.38
C LYS A 391 -35.86 8.95 -2.09
N GLU A 392 -36.56 8.01 -2.70
CA GLU A 392 -37.81 8.26 -3.42
C GLU A 392 -39.05 8.23 -2.52
N GLY A 393 -38.91 7.87 -1.25
CA GLY A 393 -40.03 7.73 -0.31
C GLY A 393 -40.90 6.49 -0.55
N LEU A 394 -40.43 5.52 -1.34
CA LEU A 394 -41.14 4.30 -1.75
C LEU A 394 -40.74 3.05 -0.92
N MET A 395 -40.02 3.25 0.18
CA MET A 395 -39.45 2.16 0.97
C MET A 395 -40.50 1.21 1.55
N ASP A 396 -41.62 1.72 2.08
CA ASP A 396 -42.69 0.87 2.64
C ASP A 396 -43.31 -0.04 1.57
N GLU A 397 -43.64 0.53 0.40
CA GLU A 397 -44.20 -0.23 -0.73
C GLU A 397 -43.25 -1.33 -1.18
N LYS A 398 -41.96 -1.01 -1.31
CA LYS A 398 -40.95 -1.97 -1.77
C LYS A 398 -40.70 -3.08 -0.75
N LEU A 399 -40.66 -2.77 0.54
CA LEU A 399 -40.48 -3.79 1.58
C LEU A 399 -41.67 -4.75 1.66
N ARG A 400 -42.90 -4.24 1.51
CA ARG A 400 -44.11 -5.08 1.45
C ARG A 400 -44.09 -6.02 0.25
N GLU A 401 -43.68 -5.52 -0.92
CA GLU A 401 -43.51 -6.32 -2.13
C GLU A 401 -42.47 -7.44 -1.92
N ILE A 402 -41.27 -7.10 -1.45
CA ILE A 402 -40.15 -8.04 -1.35
C ILE A 402 -40.38 -9.13 -0.28
N PHE A 403 -41.00 -8.76 0.84
CA PHE A 403 -41.23 -9.66 1.97
C PHE A 403 -42.63 -10.27 2.00
N ASN A 404 -43.47 -9.98 1.00
CA ASN A 404 -44.86 -10.44 0.91
C ASN A 404 -45.67 -10.11 2.18
N VAL A 405 -45.47 -8.91 2.73
CA VAL A 405 -46.21 -8.44 3.90
C VAL A 405 -47.50 -7.77 3.42
N SER A 406 -48.64 -8.41 3.69
CA SER A 406 -49.98 -7.90 3.36
C SER A 406 -50.22 -6.49 3.93
N LYS A 407 -51.08 -5.71 3.29
CA LYS A 407 -51.47 -4.35 3.76
C LYS A 407 -52.09 -4.37 5.15
#